data_AF-A0A1Q4FTU7-F1
#
_entry.id   AF-A0A1Q4FTU7-F1
#
_cell.length_a   1.000
_cell.length_b   1.000
_cell.length_c   1.000
_cell.angle_alpha   90.00
_cell.angle_beta   90.00
_cell.angle_gamma   90.00
#
_symmetry.space_group_name_H-M   'P 1'
#
loop_
_entity.id
_entity.type
_entity.pdbx_description
1 polymer ?
#
loop_
_entity_poly.entity_id
_entity_poly.type
_entity_poly.pdbx_seq_one_letter_code
_entity_poly.pdbx_strand_id
1 'polypeptide(L)'
;MRKALLLPWLVLLVVGPNAAAQSNAPVAIGETANPAAQEQREVRRNAISLARIRSAADLDSYLRTHETSPLDALSEPSRKRFLESLVFTDQGLGSYRYRELEAELSPRQAFELLSLFGAQKTVAQLDFSHAD
;
A
#
# COMPACT_ATOMS: atom_id res chain seq x y z
N MET A 1 41.46 58.43 -11.70
CA MET A 1 41.63 57.50 -10.56
C MET A 1 40.66 56.34 -10.72
N ARG A 2 41.17 55.10 -10.64
CA ARG A 2 40.51 53.81 -10.28
C ARG A 2 39.24 53.39 -11.07
N LYS A 3 39.34 52.49 -12.06
CA LYS A 3 39.15 51.01 -11.98
C LYS A 3 37.82 50.55 -11.36
N ALA A 4 36.98 49.90 -12.17
CA ALA A 4 36.34 48.58 -11.96
C ALA A 4 35.14 48.45 -12.92
N LEU A 5 35.20 47.62 -13.97
CA LEU A 5 34.76 46.21 -14.00
C LEU A 5 33.30 46.03 -13.54
N LEU A 6 32.41 45.63 -14.44
CA LEU A 6 31.88 44.26 -14.52
C LEU A 6 30.93 44.09 -15.72
N LEU A 7 30.97 42.89 -16.27
CA LEU A 7 30.46 42.40 -17.55
C LEU A 7 28.93 42.21 -17.59
N PRO A 8 28.35 42.07 -18.80
CA PRO A 8 26.93 42.25 -19.09
C PRO A 8 26.16 40.94 -18.90
N TRP A 9 24.89 41.04 -18.55
CA TRP A 9 23.96 39.92 -18.71
C TRP A 9 23.18 40.08 -20.01
N LEU A 10 23.62 39.28 -20.98
CA LEU A 10 23.03 39.08 -22.29
C LEU A 10 21.84 38.10 -22.13
N VAL A 11 20.60 38.58 -22.30
CA VAL A 11 19.45 37.69 -22.50
C VAL A 11 19.26 37.56 -24.01
N LEU A 12 19.68 36.43 -24.57
CA LEU A 12 19.46 36.08 -25.97
C LEU A 12 18.07 35.45 -26.09
N LEU A 13 17.10 36.24 -26.55
CA LEU A 13 15.76 35.77 -26.90
C LEU A 13 15.83 35.14 -28.30
N VAL A 14 15.83 33.81 -28.39
CA VAL A 14 15.67 33.11 -29.68
C VAL A 14 14.19 32.90 -29.94
N VAL A 15 13.69 33.57 -30.98
CA VAL A 15 12.39 33.35 -31.63
C VAL A 15 12.56 32.29 -32.72
N GLY A 16 11.59 31.39 -32.87
CA GLY A 16 11.44 30.55 -34.07
C GLY A 16 10.12 29.78 -34.10
N PRO A 17 9.28 29.91 -35.14
CA PRO A 17 7.96 29.28 -35.22
C PRO A 17 8.09 27.86 -35.82
N ASN A 18 7.25 26.92 -35.37
CA ASN A 18 7.04 25.69 -36.12
C ASN A 18 5.55 25.42 -36.27
N ALA A 19 5.05 25.74 -37.47
CA ALA A 19 3.83 25.19 -38.00
C ALA A 19 4.12 23.76 -38.47
N ALA A 20 3.56 22.77 -37.77
CA ALA A 20 3.42 21.42 -38.31
C ALA A 20 2.07 20.85 -37.85
N ALA A 21 1.18 20.73 -38.81
CA ALA A 21 0.16 19.71 -38.94
C ALA A 21 -0.55 19.26 -37.65
N GLN A 22 -1.78 19.77 -37.48
CA GLN A 22 -2.81 19.16 -36.66
C GLN A 22 -3.07 17.74 -37.19
N SER A 23 -2.46 16.74 -36.55
CA SER A 23 -2.81 15.34 -36.70
C SER A 23 -3.97 15.05 -35.75
N ASN A 24 -5.16 14.82 -36.30
CA ASN A 24 -6.31 14.34 -35.55
C ASN A 24 -5.99 12.94 -34.96
N ALA A 25 -5.86 12.86 -33.64
CA ALA A 25 -6.04 11.66 -32.83
C ALA A 25 -6.53 12.08 -31.42
N PRO A 26 -7.32 11.22 -30.73
CA PRO A 26 -8.52 11.64 -30.01
C PRO A 26 -8.26 12.28 -28.64
N VAL A 27 -8.84 13.47 -28.42
CA VAL A 27 -9.26 13.94 -27.10
C VAL A 27 -10.58 13.20 -26.80
N ALA A 28 -10.80 12.49 -25.68
CA ALA A 28 -10.30 12.69 -24.33
C ALA A 28 -10.19 11.34 -23.58
N ILE A 29 -9.00 10.99 -23.11
CA ILE A 29 -8.88 10.25 -21.84
C ILE A 29 -8.83 11.33 -20.75
N GLY A 30 -10.00 11.85 -20.43
CA GLY A 30 -10.22 12.61 -19.21
C GLY A 30 -10.44 11.64 -18.06
N GLU A 31 -9.48 10.75 -17.79
CA GLU A 31 -9.42 10.13 -16.47
C GLU A 31 -8.87 11.20 -15.54
N THR A 32 -9.79 12.01 -14.98
CA THR A 32 -9.50 12.82 -13.81
C THR A 32 -8.84 11.91 -12.80
N ALA A 33 -7.52 11.98 -12.70
CA ALA A 33 -6.72 11.29 -11.71
C ALA A 33 -7.26 11.72 -10.35
N ASN A 34 -8.14 10.89 -9.77
CA ASN A 34 -8.70 11.15 -8.45
C ASN A 34 -7.51 11.06 -7.47
N PRO A 35 -7.07 12.19 -6.88
CA PRO A 35 -5.90 12.20 -6.02
C PRO A 35 -6.08 11.27 -4.82
N ALA A 36 -7.31 11.12 -4.33
CA ALA A 36 -7.63 10.19 -3.25
C ALA A 36 -7.42 8.72 -3.63
N ALA A 37 -7.73 8.36 -4.89
CA ALA A 37 -7.50 7.00 -5.39
C ALA A 37 -6.00 6.72 -5.61
N GLN A 38 -5.23 7.73 -6.02
CA GLN A 38 -3.77 7.61 -6.17
C GLN A 38 -3.08 7.45 -4.82
N GLU A 39 -3.44 8.28 -3.84
CA GLU A 39 -2.92 8.20 -2.47
C GLU A 39 -3.24 6.85 -1.82
N GLN A 40 -4.47 6.35 -1.97
CA GLN A 40 -4.83 5.02 -1.49
C GLN A 40 -3.97 3.90 -2.12
N ARG A 41 -3.68 3.99 -3.42
CA ARG A 41 -2.81 3.04 -4.14
C ARG A 41 -1.38 3.11 -3.64
N GLU A 42 -0.83 4.29 -3.42
CA GLU A 42 0.53 4.48 -2.90
C GLU A 42 0.67 3.94 -1.48
N VAL A 43 -0.24 4.30 -0.59
CA VAL A 43 -0.18 3.81 0.79
C VAL A 43 -0.43 2.29 0.83
N ARG A 44 -1.23 1.72 -0.09
CA ARG A 44 -1.33 0.25 -0.24
C ARG A 44 0.00 -0.36 -0.71
N ARG A 45 0.64 0.20 -1.72
CA ARG A 45 1.96 -0.27 -2.20
C ARG A 45 3.02 -0.22 -1.10
N ASN A 46 3.07 0.85 -0.32
CA ASN A 46 4.01 0.98 0.79
C ASN A 46 3.76 -0.10 1.87
N ALA A 47 2.50 -0.34 2.24
CA ALA A 47 2.15 -1.39 3.20
C ALA A 47 2.54 -2.79 2.69
N ILE A 48 2.31 -3.08 1.41
CA ILE A 48 2.70 -4.34 0.76
C ILE A 48 4.23 -4.51 0.74
N SER A 49 4.98 -3.46 0.46
CA SER A 49 6.45 -3.51 0.44
C SER A 49 7.07 -3.79 1.82
N LEU A 50 6.39 -3.40 2.90
CA LEU A 50 6.83 -3.64 4.28
C LEU A 50 6.27 -4.93 4.89
N ALA A 51 5.36 -5.62 4.20
CA ALA A 51 4.77 -6.86 4.68
C ALA A 51 5.84 -7.94 4.88
N ARG A 52 5.84 -8.55 6.06
CA ARG A 52 6.77 -9.64 6.41
C ARG A 52 6.40 -10.96 5.73
N ILE A 53 5.11 -11.19 5.52
CA ILE A 53 4.56 -12.43 4.95
C ILE A 53 3.82 -12.08 3.65
N ARG A 54 4.40 -12.48 2.51
CA ARG A 54 3.86 -12.17 1.18
C ARG A 54 3.45 -13.42 0.39
N SER A 55 3.85 -14.59 0.85
CA SER A 55 3.56 -15.87 0.23
C SER A 55 3.29 -16.95 1.28
N ALA A 56 2.75 -18.10 0.82
CA ALA A 56 2.59 -19.27 1.67
C ALA A 56 3.94 -19.80 2.21
N ALA A 57 5.02 -19.71 1.42
CA ALA A 57 6.36 -20.09 1.85
C ALA A 57 6.90 -19.17 2.96
N ASP A 58 6.63 -17.86 2.86
CA ASP A 58 7.00 -16.90 3.92
C ASP A 58 6.23 -17.19 5.21
N LEU A 59 4.93 -17.51 5.09
CA LEU A 59 4.09 -17.86 6.24
C LEU A 59 4.62 -19.10 6.95
N ASP A 60 4.91 -20.16 6.19
CA ASP A 60 5.47 -21.41 6.70
C ASP A 60 6.85 -21.19 7.35
N SER A 61 7.71 -20.37 6.74
CA SER A 61 8.98 -19.94 7.33
C SER A 61 8.79 -19.15 8.63
N TYR A 62 7.84 -18.23 8.65
CA TYR A 62 7.52 -17.40 9.81
C TYR A 62 7.04 -18.25 10.99
N LEU A 63 6.10 -19.18 10.75
CA LEU A 63 5.55 -20.08 11.78
C LEU A 63 6.59 -21.01 12.38
N ARG A 64 7.63 -21.41 11.63
CA ARG A 64 8.72 -22.24 12.17
C ARG A 64 9.73 -21.45 13.00
N THR A 65 9.91 -20.18 12.69
CA THR A 65 10.99 -19.36 13.27
C THR A 65 10.54 -18.50 14.45
N HIS A 66 9.23 -18.33 14.64
CA HIS A 66 8.65 -17.51 15.69
C HIS A 66 7.80 -18.37 16.61
N GLU A 67 8.31 -18.60 17.82
CA GLU A 67 7.58 -19.34 18.87
C GLU A 67 6.38 -18.55 19.40
N THR A 68 6.48 -17.22 19.41
CA THR A 68 5.39 -16.31 19.77
C THR A 68 5.11 -15.35 18.62
N SER A 69 3.83 -15.09 18.38
CA SER A 69 3.33 -14.38 17.21
C SER A 69 2.04 -13.61 17.51
N PRO A 70 1.76 -12.48 16.84
CA PRO A 70 0.43 -11.87 16.84
C PRO A 70 -0.70 -12.83 16.45
N LEU A 71 -0.40 -13.93 15.74
CA LEU A 71 -1.36 -14.99 15.43
C LEU A 71 -1.87 -15.72 16.68
N ASP A 72 -1.13 -15.68 17.80
CA ASP A 72 -1.48 -16.34 19.06
C ASP A 72 -2.56 -15.58 19.85
N ALA A 73 -2.92 -14.37 19.40
CA ALA A 73 -4.09 -13.67 19.91
C ALA A 73 -5.41 -14.36 19.52
N LEU A 74 -5.40 -15.19 18.47
CA LEU A 74 -6.53 -16.03 18.11
C LEU A 74 -6.45 -17.36 18.89
N SER A 75 -7.62 -17.87 19.28
CA SER A 75 -7.74 -19.25 19.74
C SER A 75 -7.23 -20.22 18.66
N GLU A 76 -6.69 -21.37 19.06
CA GLU A 76 -6.18 -22.38 18.12
C GLU A 76 -7.16 -22.73 16.97
N PRO A 77 -8.46 -23.01 17.21
CA PRO A 77 -9.39 -23.32 16.13
C PRO A 77 -9.69 -22.12 15.21
N SER A 78 -9.63 -20.89 15.72
CA SER A 78 -9.84 -19.68 14.90
C SER A 78 -8.59 -19.30 14.13
N ARG A 79 -7.41 -19.44 14.73
CA ARG A 79 -6.12 -19.31 14.05
C ARG A 79 -6.05 -20.25 12.85
N LYS A 80 -6.41 -21.53 13.04
CA LYS A 80 -6.45 -22.52 11.95
C LYS A 80 -7.36 -22.06 10.80
N ARG A 81 -8.62 -21.71 11.09
CA ARG A 81 -9.59 -21.26 10.09
C ARG A 81 -9.16 -19.99 9.37
N PHE A 82 -8.56 -19.04 10.10
CA PHE A 82 -8.00 -17.82 9.53
C PHE A 82 -6.87 -18.14 8.55
N LEU A 83 -5.89 -18.95 8.95
CA LEU A 83 -4.76 -19.34 8.11
C LEU A 83 -5.20 -20.11 6.86
N GLU A 84 -6.18 -21.02 6.98
CA GLU A 84 -6.77 -21.75 5.86
C GLU A 84 -7.54 -20.84 4.89
N SER A 85 -7.96 -19.65 5.34
CA SER A 85 -8.67 -18.69 4.50
C SER A 85 -7.76 -17.78 3.68
N LEU A 86 -6.46 -17.76 3.97
CA LEU A 86 -5.50 -16.86 3.32
C LEU A 86 -5.33 -17.23 1.84
N VAL A 87 -5.54 -16.26 0.97
CA VAL A 87 -5.27 -16.37 -0.47
C VAL A 87 -4.17 -15.40 -0.83
N PHE A 88 -3.03 -15.95 -1.26
CA PHE A 88 -1.90 -15.17 -1.74
C PHE A 88 -1.97 -14.98 -3.26
N THR A 89 -1.45 -13.84 -3.71
CA THR A 89 -1.33 -13.44 -5.12
C THR A 89 0.10 -12.95 -5.36
N ASP A 90 0.43 -12.64 -6.61
CA ASP A 90 1.74 -12.05 -6.96
C ASP A 90 2.00 -10.70 -6.28
N GLN A 91 0.95 -10.04 -5.76
CA GLN A 91 1.06 -8.77 -5.05
C GLN A 91 1.07 -8.92 -3.52
N GLY A 92 1.04 -10.15 -2.99
CA GLY A 92 0.93 -10.43 -1.55
C GLY A 92 -0.45 -11.00 -1.17
N LEU A 93 -0.89 -10.74 0.06
CA LEU A 93 -2.18 -11.23 0.56
C LEU A 93 -3.34 -10.59 -0.24
N GLY A 94 -4.10 -11.43 -0.95
CA GLY A 94 -5.23 -11.01 -1.79
C GLY A 94 -6.57 -11.02 -1.04
N SER A 95 -6.87 -12.09 -0.32
CA SER A 95 -8.10 -12.20 0.46
C SER A 95 -7.93 -13.11 1.68
N TYR A 96 -8.83 -12.95 2.65
CA TYR A 96 -8.91 -13.71 3.89
C TYR A 96 -10.27 -13.49 4.55
N ARG A 97 -10.64 -14.34 5.51
CA ARG A 97 -11.89 -14.18 6.27
C ARG A 97 -11.72 -13.22 7.45
N TYR A 98 -12.74 -12.42 7.72
CA TYR A 98 -12.73 -11.42 8.80
C TYR A 98 -13.34 -11.94 10.11
N ARG A 99 -14.20 -12.96 10.02
CA ARG A 99 -15.02 -13.46 11.13
C ARG A 99 -14.21 -13.74 12.40
N GLU A 100 -13.09 -14.43 12.27
CA GLU A 100 -12.24 -14.77 13.41
C GLU A 100 -11.56 -13.53 14.03
N LEU A 101 -11.23 -12.52 13.21
CA LEU A 101 -10.66 -11.27 13.68
C LEU A 101 -11.69 -10.46 14.49
N GLU A 102 -12.90 -10.32 13.96
CA GLU A 102 -13.99 -9.56 14.59
C GLU A 102 -14.50 -10.22 15.88
N ALA A 103 -14.49 -11.56 15.93
CA ALA A 103 -15.04 -12.30 17.05
C ALA A 103 -14.09 -12.44 18.25
N GLU A 104 -12.77 -12.40 18.03
CA GLU A 104 -11.79 -12.74 19.08
C GLU A 104 -10.75 -11.66 19.35
N LEU A 105 -10.56 -10.71 18.45
CA LEU A 105 -9.47 -9.73 18.57
C LEU A 105 -10.00 -8.34 18.92
N SER A 106 -9.25 -7.67 19.80
CA SER A 106 -9.32 -6.22 19.90
C SER A 106 -8.82 -5.55 18.60
N PRO A 107 -9.21 -4.29 18.33
CA PRO A 107 -8.71 -3.53 17.18
C PRO A 107 -7.17 -3.49 17.09
N ARG A 108 -6.49 -3.41 18.25
CA ARG A 108 -5.03 -3.40 18.33
C ARG A 108 -4.43 -4.75 17.93
N GLN A 109 -4.96 -5.85 18.42
CA GLN A 109 -4.48 -7.19 18.06
C GLN A 109 -4.71 -7.48 16.58
N ALA A 110 -5.88 -7.09 16.04
CA ALA A 110 -6.15 -7.20 14.61
C ALA A 110 -5.14 -6.38 13.78
N PHE A 111 -4.79 -5.17 14.23
CA PHE A 111 -3.77 -4.34 13.58
C PHE A 111 -2.39 -5.01 13.57
N GLU A 112 -1.94 -5.53 14.71
CA GLU A 112 -0.64 -6.19 14.85
C GLU A 112 -0.57 -7.45 13.97
N LEU A 113 -1.64 -8.28 13.98
CA LEU A 113 -1.75 -9.47 13.15
C LEU A 113 -1.76 -9.13 11.66
N LEU A 114 -2.62 -8.21 11.23
CA LEU A 114 -2.73 -7.85 9.81
C LEU A 114 -1.51 -7.10 9.27
N SER A 115 -0.72 -6.46 10.15
CA SER A 115 0.56 -5.85 9.78
C SER A 115 1.59 -6.87 9.31
N LEU A 116 1.51 -8.13 9.77
CA LEU A 116 2.37 -9.21 9.25
C LEU A 116 2.23 -9.38 7.74
N PHE A 117 1.02 -9.14 7.23
CA PHE A 117 0.64 -9.33 5.83
C PHE A 117 0.52 -8.02 5.04
N GLY A 118 0.79 -6.86 5.65
CA GLY A 118 0.59 -5.55 5.02
C GLY A 118 -0.88 -5.17 4.80
N ALA A 119 -1.80 -5.78 5.56
CA ALA A 119 -3.24 -5.60 5.44
C ALA A 119 -3.88 -4.82 6.61
N GLN A 120 -3.07 -4.15 7.42
CA GLN A 120 -3.49 -3.46 8.65
C GLN A 120 -4.54 -2.36 8.46
N LYS A 121 -4.68 -1.84 7.23
CA LYS A 121 -5.74 -0.87 6.91
C LYS A 121 -7.15 -1.45 6.97
N THR A 122 -7.30 -2.76 6.79
CA THR A 122 -8.59 -3.43 6.84
C THR A 122 -9.23 -3.29 8.21
N VAL A 123 -8.45 -3.08 9.29
CA VAL A 123 -8.97 -2.85 10.64
C VAL A 123 -10.02 -1.74 10.69
N ALA A 124 -9.88 -0.68 9.89
CA ALA A 124 -10.87 0.40 9.81
C ALA A 124 -12.22 -0.02 9.20
N GLN A 125 -12.30 -1.21 8.61
CA GLN A 125 -13.48 -1.78 7.96
C GLN A 125 -14.10 -2.92 8.77
N LEU A 126 -13.46 -3.34 9.86
CA LEU A 126 -13.91 -4.44 10.72
C LEU A 126 -14.86 -3.93 11.80
N ASP A 127 -15.83 -4.76 12.17
CA ASP A 127 -16.73 -4.49 13.29
C ASP A 127 -16.23 -5.15 14.59
N PHE A 128 -15.84 -4.33 15.56
CA PHE A 128 -15.34 -4.76 16.86
C PHE A 128 -16.36 -4.57 17.99
N SER A 129 -17.63 -4.36 17.70
CA SER A 129 -18.67 -4.07 18.70
C SER A 129 -18.90 -5.17 19.76
N HIS A 130 -18.19 -6.28 19.65
CA HIS A 130 -18.31 -7.46 20.51
C HIS A 130 -17.02 -7.78 21.29
N ALA A 131 -15.94 -7.02 21.07
CA ALA A 131 -14.64 -7.24 21.69
C ALA A 131 -14.47 -6.33 22.92
N ASP A 132 -14.97 -6.78 24.08
CA ASP A 132 -14.76 -6.16 25.40
C ASP A 132 -13.83 -7.02 26.28
#